data_AF-A0A4Q1IQ70-F1
#
_entry.id   AF-A0A4Q1IQ70-F1
#
_cell.length_a   1.000
_cell.length_b   1.000
_cell.length_c   1.000
_cell.angle_alpha   90.00
_cell.angle_beta   90.00
_cell.angle_gamma   90.00
#
_symmetry.space_group_name_H-M   'P 1'
#
loop_
_entity.id
_entity.type
_entity.pdbx_description
1 polymer ?
#
loop_
_entity_poly.entity_id
_entity_poly.type
_entity_poly.pdbx_seq_one_letter_code
_entity_poly.pdbx_strand_id
1 'polypeptide(L)'
;MKTLKIIFFILGLATFNSIQASTLTASNQAQHIILLQKLQTALAYAENNPEDCGCKLKEYVAEYLELFPPNVVILANIQTYTPEQIKNAAGTACAYLEASLREGFNASKFKEKIATQIGVNPNNEDINSILSDFLNQNKNKMICAKDPKSNTSRSMHFYKYAILNGIIDLYDEILFDDEEFEIDFNAVEIVDGKPETLLDYIDKRITTGTGIANTLKGVRIDVVDLGGKTGQQLIDSGAFIMK
;
A
#
# COMPACT_ATOMS: atom_id res chain seq x y z
N MET A 1 -6.05 22.50 -13.92
CA MET A 1 -5.22 21.62 -13.07
C MET A 1 -5.83 21.25 -11.70
N LYS A 2 -6.55 22.13 -10.98
CA LYS A 2 -7.17 21.75 -9.69
C LYS A 2 -8.26 20.67 -9.79
N THR A 3 -9.05 20.69 -10.88
CA THR A 3 -10.12 19.71 -11.14
C THR A 3 -9.61 18.31 -11.47
N LEU A 4 -8.41 18.19 -12.04
CA LEU A 4 -7.82 16.89 -12.41
C LEU A 4 -7.38 16.11 -11.16
N LYS A 5 -6.85 16.81 -10.14
CA LYS A 5 -6.47 16.20 -8.85
C LYS A 5 -7.64 15.58 -8.09
N ILE A 6 -8.84 16.13 -8.24
CA ILE A 6 -10.06 15.59 -7.62
C ILE A 6 -10.51 14.31 -8.35
N ILE A 7 -10.34 14.26 -9.68
CA ILE A 7 -10.69 13.08 -10.50
C ILE A 7 -9.75 11.90 -10.24
N PHE A 8 -8.45 12.15 -10.03
CA PHE A 8 -7.47 11.13 -9.64
C PHE A 8 -7.83 10.38 -8.35
N PHE A 9 -8.47 11.08 -7.41
CA PHE A 9 -8.88 10.53 -6.14
C PHE A 9 -10.10 9.60 -6.26
N ILE A 10 -11.07 9.96 -7.10
CA ILE A 10 -12.27 9.15 -7.36
C ILE A 10 -11.89 7.83 -8.04
N LEU A 11 -10.89 7.86 -8.93
CA LEU A 11 -10.45 6.68 -9.69
C LEU A 11 -9.51 5.74 -8.92
N GLY A 12 -8.71 6.26 -7.99
CA GLY A 12 -7.87 5.44 -7.12
C GLY A 12 -8.65 4.58 -6.11
N LEU A 13 -9.84 5.02 -5.70
CA LEU A 13 -10.74 4.26 -4.83
C LEU A 13 -11.47 3.13 -5.55
N ALA A 14 -11.75 3.30 -6.86
CA ALA A 14 -12.46 2.28 -7.62
C ALA A 14 -11.60 1.08 -8.04
N THR A 15 -10.29 1.11 -7.76
CA THR A 15 -9.40 -0.04 -7.89
C THR A 15 -9.27 -0.87 -6.61
N PHE A 16 -9.92 -0.47 -5.50
CA PHE A 16 -9.97 -1.27 -4.29
C PHE A 16 -11.26 -2.12 -4.26
N ASN A 17 -11.05 -3.43 -4.22
CA ASN A 17 -12.09 -4.44 -4.07
C ASN A 17 -12.72 -4.37 -2.67
N SER A 18 -13.61 -3.43 -2.39
CA SER A 18 -14.51 -3.52 -1.23
C SER A 18 -15.63 -2.48 -1.25
N ILE A 19 -16.38 -2.38 -2.35
CA ILE A 19 -17.76 -1.88 -2.21
C ILE A 19 -18.56 -3.05 -1.63
N GLN A 20 -18.72 -3.05 -0.30
CA GLN A 20 -19.61 -3.99 0.38
C GLN A 20 -20.94 -4.04 -0.36
N ALA A 21 -21.25 -5.24 -0.82
CA ALA A 21 -22.44 -5.58 -1.57
C ALA A 21 -23.69 -5.27 -0.74
N SER A 22 -24.20 -4.05 -0.88
CA SER A 22 -25.60 -3.79 -0.63
C SER A 22 -26.16 -3.06 -1.86
N THR A 23 -26.90 -3.82 -2.67
CA THR A 23 -27.84 -3.39 -3.73
C THR A 23 -27.34 -3.15 -5.17
N LEU A 24 -26.32 -3.87 -5.66
CA LEU A 24 -26.08 -3.96 -7.11
C LEU A 24 -26.74 -5.22 -7.70
N THR A 25 -27.69 -5.03 -8.62
CA THR A 25 -28.20 -6.14 -9.44
C THR A 25 -27.12 -6.63 -10.42
N ALA A 26 -27.18 -7.88 -10.87
CA ALA A 26 -26.19 -8.43 -11.82
C ALA A 26 -26.05 -7.60 -13.12
N SER A 27 -27.13 -6.90 -13.54
CA SER A 27 -27.11 -5.96 -14.67
C SER A 27 -26.28 -4.69 -14.37
N ASN A 28 -26.35 -4.19 -13.13
CA ASN A 28 -25.64 -2.98 -12.72
C ASN A 28 -24.14 -3.25 -12.47
N GLN A 29 -23.77 -4.48 -12.09
CA GLN A 29 -22.39 -4.89 -11.89
C GLN A 29 -21.58 -4.90 -13.20
N ALA A 30 -22.17 -5.39 -14.29
CA ALA A 30 -21.53 -5.38 -15.61
C ALA A 30 -21.32 -3.94 -16.15
N GLN A 31 -22.31 -3.06 -15.94
CA GLN A 31 -22.19 -1.65 -16.32
C GLN A 31 -21.12 -0.92 -15.51
N HIS A 32 -21.00 -1.24 -14.21
CA HIS A 32 -19.97 -0.67 -13.34
C HIS A 32 -18.56 -1.04 -13.81
N ILE A 33 -18.31 -2.33 -14.08
CA ILE A 33 -16.99 -2.82 -14.56
C ILE A 33 -16.60 -2.14 -15.88
N ILE A 34 -17.53 -2.05 -16.83
CA ILE A 34 -17.28 -1.42 -18.14
C ILE A 34 -16.93 0.07 -17.96
N LEU A 35 -17.64 0.76 -17.07
CA LEU A 35 -17.42 2.19 -16.85
C LEU A 35 -16.10 2.47 -16.12
N LEU A 36 -15.71 1.61 -15.18
CA LEU A 36 -14.39 1.67 -14.53
C LEU A 36 -13.25 1.46 -15.51
N GLN A 37 -13.36 0.49 -16.42
CA GLN A 37 -12.37 0.28 -17.48
C GLN A 37 -12.24 1.49 -18.42
N LYS A 38 -13.37 2.11 -18.80
CA LYS A 38 -13.37 3.35 -19.60
C LYS A 38 -12.70 4.51 -18.87
N LEU A 39 -12.98 4.68 -17.58
CA LEU A 39 -12.36 5.72 -16.75
C LEU A 39 -10.85 5.52 -16.60
N GLN A 40 -10.41 4.29 -16.31
CA GLN A 40 -8.99 3.93 -16.23
C GLN A 40 -8.26 4.22 -17.55
N THR A 41 -8.87 3.82 -18.68
CA THR A 41 -8.32 4.07 -20.01
C THR A 41 -8.21 5.57 -20.33
N ALA A 42 -9.26 6.34 -19.99
CA ALA A 42 -9.26 7.78 -20.22
C ALA A 42 -8.29 8.54 -19.30
N LEU A 43 -8.09 8.06 -18.07
CA LEU A 43 -7.12 8.60 -17.14
C LEU A 43 -5.69 8.39 -17.66
N ALA A 44 -5.35 7.15 -18.01
CA ALA A 44 -4.05 6.81 -18.58
C ALA A 44 -3.77 7.61 -19.88
N TYR A 45 -4.80 7.84 -20.70
CA TYR A 45 -4.66 8.67 -21.90
C TYR A 45 -4.39 10.14 -21.57
N ALA A 46 -5.12 10.73 -20.61
CA ALA A 46 -4.93 12.13 -20.20
C ALA A 46 -3.57 12.36 -19.51
N GLU A 47 -3.06 11.37 -18.78
CA GLU A 47 -1.71 11.40 -18.20
C GLU A 47 -0.61 11.47 -19.25
N ASN A 48 -0.79 10.74 -20.34
CA ASN A 48 0.18 10.66 -21.43
C ASN A 48 0.03 11.80 -22.46
N ASN A 49 -1.04 12.60 -22.38
CA ASN A 49 -1.33 13.69 -23.32
C ASN A 49 -1.72 14.96 -22.55
N PRO A 50 -0.75 15.66 -21.93
CA PRO A 50 -1.00 16.79 -21.04
C PRO A 50 -1.63 18.01 -21.71
N GLU A 51 -1.61 18.09 -23.05
CA GLU A 51 -2.29 19.12 -23.84
C GLU A 51 -3.74 18.77 -24.18
N ASP A 52 -4.18 17.54 -23.92
CA ASP A 52 -5.58 17.16 -24.04
C ASP A 52 -6.41 17.85 -22.93
N CYS A 53 -7.58 18.37 -23.29
CA CYS A 53 -8.51 19.01 -22.36
C CYS A 53 -9.08 18.07 -21.27
N GLY A 54 -8.78 16.77 -21.34
CA GLY A 54 -9.33 15.71 -20.52
C GLY A 54 -10.82 15.52 -20.76
N CYS A 55 -11.30 15.85 -21.97
CA CYS A 55 -12.73 15.97 -22.24
C CYS A 55 -13.46 14.62 -22.11
N LYS A 56 -12.86 13.51 -22.60
CA LYS A 56 -13.41 12.16 -22.41
C LYS A 56 -13.39 11.70 -20.96
N LEU A 57 -12.35 12.06 -20.21
CA LEU A 57 -12.28 11.76 -18.77
C LEU A 57 -13.40 12.47 -18.01
N LYS A 58 -13.67 13.75 -18.34
CA LYS A 58 -14.80 14.50 -17.75
C LYS A 58 -16.15 13.88 -18.11
N GLU A 59 -16.32 13.45 -19.36
CA GLU A 59 -17.54 12.78 -19.83
C GLU A 59 -17.78 11.48 -19.05
N TYR A 60 -16.78 10.60 -18.92
CA TYR A 60 -16.92 9.35 -18.17
C TYR A 60 -17.09 9.57 -16.66
N VAL A 61 -16.48 10.61 -16.08
CA VAL A 61 -16.72 10.98 -14.67
C VAL A 61 -18.16 11.45 -14.48
N ALA A 62 -18.71 12.22 -15.42
CA ALA A 62 -20.11 12.64 -15.38
C ALA A 62 -21.06 11.44 -15.53
N GLU A 63 -20.81 10.54 -16.48
CA GLU A 63 -21.55 9.29 -16.67
C GLU A 63 -21.51 8.41 -15.40
N TYR A 64 -20.35 8.34 -14.74
CA TYR A 64 -20.20 7.61 -13.48
C TYR A 64 -21.00 8.23 -12.34
N LEU A 65 -20.96 9.55 -12.18
CA LEU A 65 -21.70 10.26 -11.13
C LEU A 65 -23.22 10.24 -11.37
N GLU A 66 -23.67 10.12 -12.61
CA GLU A 66 -25.08 9.99 -12.96
C GLU A 66 -25.61 8.58 -12.64
N LEU A 67 -24.83 7.54 -12.96
CA LEU A 67 -25.18 6.14 -12.69
C LEU A 67 -25.01 5.75 -11.22
N PHE A 68 -24.06 6.40 -10.52
CA PHE A 68 -23.74 6.18 -9.12
C PHE A 68 -23.81 7.50 -8.36
N PRO A 69 -25.03 8.03 -8.10
CA PRO A 69 -25.21 9.31 -7.45
C PRO A 69 -24.45 9.35 -6.10
N PRO A 70 -23.86 10.49 -5.73
CA PRO A 70 -22.90 10.64 -4.64
C PRO A 70 -23.43 10.27 -3.25
N ASN A 71 -24.70 9.92 -3.12
CA ASN A 71 -25.28 9.36 -1.90
C ASN A 71 -24.74 7.93 -1.62
N VAL A 72 -24.03 7.31 -2.57
CA VAL A 72 -23.35 6.01 -2.43
C VAL A 72 -21.83 6.12 -2.59
N VAL A 73 -21.31 7.29 -3.00
CA VAL A 73 -19.86 7.55 -2.99
C VAL A 73 -19.54 8.14 -1.62
N ILE A 74 -19.28 7.27 -0.64
CA ILE A 74 -18.52 7.66 0.55
C ILE A 74 -17.17 8.14 0.01
N LEU A 75 -17.02 9.46 -0.15
CA LEU A 75 -15.72 10.10 -0.15
C LEU A 75 -15.14 9.75 1.22
N ALA A 76 -14.41 8.63 1.31
CA ALA A 76 -13.55 8.37 2.44
C ALA A 76 -12.77 9.67 2.64
N ASN A 77 -12.87 10.27 3.82
CA ASN A 77 -12.07 11.41 4.19
C ASN A 77 -10.62 10.95 4.18
N ILE A 78 -9.97 10.96 3.01
CA ILE A 78 -8.60 10.50 2.85
C ILE A 78 -7.75 11.47 3.65
N GLN A 79 -7.31 10.98 4.80
CA GLN A 79 -6.48 11.75 5.70
C GLN A 79 -5.15 11.98 5.03
N THR A 80 -4.82 13.25 4.79
CA THR A 80 -3.53 13.61 4.19
C THR A 80 -2.49 13.79 5.29
N TYR A 81 -1.34 13.16 5.13
CA TYR A 81 -0.23 13.23 6.08
C TYR A 81 0.90 14.09 5.53
N THR A 82 1.50 14.90 6.39
CA THR A 82 2.67 15.71 6.02
C THR A 82 3.88 14.82 5.75
N PRO A 83 4.84 15.26 4.90
CA PRO A 83 6.09 14.52 4.69
C PRO A 83 6.83 14.21 5.99
N GLU A 84 6.76 15.11 6.97
CA GLU A 84 7.39 14.95 8.28
C GLU A 84 6.69 13.86 9.11
N GLN A 85 5.36 13.80 9.13
CA GLN A 85 4.61 12.71 9.78
C GLN A 85 4.96 11.36 9.17
N ILE A 86 5.00 11.25 7.84
CA ILE A 86 5.34 10.00 7.15
C ILE A 86 6.76 9.57 7.52
N LYS A 87 7.73 10.51 7.49
CA LYS A 87 9.12 10.25 7.84
C LYS A 87 9.27 9.81 9.30
N ASN A 88 8.57 10.47 10.23
CA ASN A 88 8.62 10.15 11.65
C ASN A 88 7.95 8.82 11.97
N ALA A 89 6.83 8.51 11.31
CA ALA A 89 6.19 7.21 11.38
C ALA A 89 7.10 6.09 10.88
N ALA A 90 7.74 6.27 9.72
CA ALA A 90 8.72 5.30 9.19
C ALA A 90 9.90 5.11 10.16
N GLY A 91 10.51 6.20 10.63
CA GLY A 91 11.61 6.14 11.60
C GLY A 91 11.21 5.46 12.91
N THR A 92 10.01 5.71 13.40
CA THR A 92 9.47 5.12 14.62
C THR A 92 9.16 3.63 14.45
N ALA A 93 8.56 3.24 13.33
CA ALA A 93 8.33 1.83 13.00
C ALA A 93 9.65 1.05 12.99
N CYS A 94 10.68 1.59 12.32
CA CYS A 94 11.99 0.96 12.25
C CYS A 94 12.72 0.92 13.59
N ALA A 95 12.69 2.01 14.37
CA ALA A 95 13.28 2.04 15.70
C ALA A 95 12.59 1.04 16.65
N TYR A 96 11.28 0.85 16.50
CA TYR A 96 10.55 -0.14 17.27
C TYR A 96 10.94 -1.56 16.91
N LEU A 97 11.06 -1.88 15.60
CA LEU A 97 11.52 -3.19 15.15
C LEU A 97 12.95 -3.50 15.63
N GLU A 98 13.84 -2.52 15.62
CA GLU A 98 15.19 -2.68 16.21
C GLU A 98 15.10 -2.98 17.72
N ALA A 99 14.25 -2.25 18.46
CA ALA A 99 14.07 -2.49 19.89
C ALA A 99 13.46 -3.86 20.20
N SER A 100 12.54 -4.35 19.36
CA SER A 100 11.87 -5.64 19.56
C SER A 100 12.82 -6.83 19.47
N LEU A 101 14.01 -6.68 18.87
CA LEU A 101 15.06 -7.70 18.89
C LEU A 101 15.53 -8.06 20.31
N ARG A 102 15.38 -7.13 21.26
CA ARG A 102 15.75 -7.34 22.67
C ARG A 102 14.54 -7.48 23.58
N GLU A 103 13.44 -6.82 23.24
CA GLU A 103 12.27 -6.66 24.12
C GLU A 103 11.10 -7.58 23.74
N GLY A 104 11.18 -8.25 22.58
CA GLY A 104 10.03 -8.93 21.97
C GLY A 104 9.13 -7.95 21.20
N PHE A 105 8.40 -8.47 20.23
CA PHE A 105 7.40 -7.70 19.50
C PHE A 105 6.10 -7.58 20.30
N ASN A 106 5.37 -6.47 20.13
CA ASN A 106 4.06 -6.27 20.71
C ASN A 106 3.21 -5.41 19.77
N ALA A 107 2.21 -6.03 19.15
CA ALA A 107 1.38 -5.35 18.16
C ALA A 107 0.74 -4.05 18.68
N SER A 108 0.16 -4.06 19.89
CA SER A 108 -0.50 -2.87 20.45
C SER A 108 0.46 -1.67 20.59
N LYS A 109 1.68 -1.90 21.08
CA LYS A 109 2.71 -0.84 21.19
C LYS A 109 3.19 -0.36 19.83
N PHE A 110 3.31 -1.25 18.85
CA PHE A 110 3.65 -0.86 17.48
C PHE A 110 2.58 0.07 16.90
N LYS A 111 1.30 -0.34 17.00
CA LYS A 111 0.14 0.43 16.56
C LYS A 111 0.10 1.81 17.23
N GLU A 112 0.23 1.86 18.56
CA GLU A 112 0.26 3.10 19.34
C GLU A 112 1.36 4.07 18.88
N LYS A 113 2.57 3.54 18.65
CA LYS A 113 3.72 4.34 18.25
C LYS A 113 3.53 4.98 16.88
N ILE A 114 3.02 4.23 15.89
CA ILE A 114 2.74 4.78 14.57
C ILE A 114 1.59 5.78 14.64
N ALA A 115 0.49 5.43 15.31
CA ALA A 115 -0.68 6.29 15.49
C ALA A 115 -0.30 7.68 16.04
N THR A 116 0.56 7.70 17.05
CA THR A 116 1.08 8.92 17.66
C THR A 116 1.82 9.80 16.64
N GLN A 117 2.64 9.22 15.76
CA GLN A 117 3.39 9.99 14.75
C GLN A 117 2.48 10.60 13.68
N ILE A 118 1.35 9.95 13.39
CA ILE A 118 0.40 10.41 12.38
C ILE A 118 -0.73 11.27 12.97
N GLY A 119 -0.69 11.55 14.28
CA GLY A 119 -1.64 12.42 14.98
C GLY A 119 -3.00 11.76 15.24
N VAL A 120 -3.04 10.44 15.34
CA VAL A 120 -4.26 9.64 15.58
C VAL A 120 -4.26 9.15 17.03
N ASN A 121 -5.43 9.18 17.68
CA ASN A 121 -5.60 8.60 19.01
C ASN A 121 -5.40 7.07 18.93
N PRO A 122 -4.44 6.48 19.67
CA PRO A 122 -4.22 5.03 19.68
C PRO A 122 -5.43 4.20 20.13
N ASN A 123 -6.36 4.80 20.88
CA ASN A 123 -7.58 4.16 21.36
C ASN A 123 -8.79 4.39 20.44
N ASN A 124 -8.56 4.86 19.21
CA ASN A 124 -9.63 4.96 18.21
C ASN A 124 -10.16 3.55 17.89
N GLU A 125 -11.48 3.39 17.82
CA GLU A 125 -12.10 2.11 17.45
C GLU A 125 -11.72 1.64 16.04
N ASP A 126 -11.46 2.59 15.14
CA ASP A 126 -11.05 2.34 13.75
C ASP A 126 -9.52 2.31 13.56
N ILE A 127 -8.75 2.15 14.64
CA ILE A 127 -7.29 2.32 14.57
C ILE A 127 -6.61 1.41 13.53
N ASN A 128 -7.07 0.16 13.40
CA ASN A 128 -6.47 -0.79 12.46
C ASN A 128 -6.72 -0.38 11.00
N SER A 129 -7.93 0.08 10.67
CA SER A 129 -8.28 0.61 9.35
C SER A 129 -7.48 1.88 9.04
N ILE A 130 -7.40 2.82 9.99
CA ILE A 130 -6.61 4.06 9.81
C ILE A 130 -5.12 3.74 9.57
N LEU A 131 -4.56 2.78 10.30
CA LEU A 131 -3.17 2.38 10.11
C LEU A 131 -2.96 1.64 8.79
N SER A 132 -3.86 0.76 8.38
CA SER A 132 -3.83 0.09 7.07
C SER A 132 -3.82 1.10 5.93
N ASP A 133 -4.75 2.06 5.97
CA ASP A 133 -4.85 3.15 5.00
C ASP A 133 -3.56 3.98 4.96
N PHE A 134 -3.04 4.36 6.13
CA PHE A 134 -1.79 5.10 6.24
C PHE A 134 -0.63 4.33 5.59
N LEU A 135 -0.48 3.04 5.92
CA LEU A 135 0.57 2.19 5.39
C LEU A 135 0.45 2.03 3.87
N ASN A 136 -0.75 1.78 3.35
CA ASN A 136 -0.99 1.59 1.92
C ASN A 136 -0.74 2.86 1.10
N GLN A 137 -1.24 3.99 1.58
CA GLN A 137 -1.06 5.29 0.94
C GLN A 137 0.41 5.73 0.90
N ASN A 138 1.21 5.28 1.88
CA ASN A 138 2.60 5.68 2.04
C ASN A 138 3.60 4.54 1.87
N LYS A 139 3.19 3.37 1.36
CA LYS A 139 3.98 2.14 1.32
C LYS A 139 5.40 2.34 0.77
N ASN A 140 5.54 3.02 -0.36
CA ASN A 140 6.85 3.27 -0.98
C ASN A 140 7.78 4.19 -0.18
N LYS A 141 7.31 4.80 0.91
CA LYS A 141 8.05 5.75 1.77
C LYS A 141 8.40 5.17 3.13
N MET A 142 7.89 3.98 3.49
CA MET A 142 8.12 3.34 4.79
C MET A 142 9.50 2.67 4.85
N ILE A 143 10.54 3.48 4.72
CA ILE A 143 11.94 3.04 4.57
C ILE A 143 12.69 3.28 5.88
N CYS A 144 13.32 2.23 6.40
CA CYS A 144 14.29 2.31 7.47
C CYS A 144 15.57 2.95 6.95
N ALA A 145 16.00 4.03 7.61
CA ALA A 145 17.25 4.69 7.28
C ALA A 145 18.44 3.77 7.58
N LYS A 146 19.48 3.88 6.75
CA LYS A 146 20.78 3.26 7.03
C LYS A 146 21.32 3.79 8.35
N ASP A 147 21.79 2.89 9.21
CA ASP A 147 22.59 3.27 10.38
C ASP A 147 23.94 3.83 9.92
N PRO A 148 24.25 5.12 10.19
CA PRO A 148 25.51 5.73 9.77
C PRO A 148 26.75 5.10 10.43
N LYS A 149 26.58 4.36 11.54
CA LYS A 149 27.68 3.69 12.26
C LYS A 149 27.92 2.26 11.78
N SER A 150 27.03 1.72 10.97
CA SER A 150 27.11 0.35 10.48
C SER A 150 27.57 0.30 9.02
N ASN A 151 28.63 -0.47 8.78
CA ASN A 151 29.13 -0.73 7.43
C ASN A 151 28.26 -1.74 6.65
N THR A 152 27.38 -2.47 7.34
CA THR A 152 26.50 -3.49 6.76
C THR A 152 25.05 -3.05 6.70
N SER A 153 24.66 -2.00 7.43
CA SER A 153 23.32 -1.43 7.34
C SER A 153 23.09 -0.81 5.97
N ARG A 154 21.87 -0.98 5.46
CA ARG A 154 21.38 -0.36 4.23
C ARG A 154 20.01 0.24 4.48
N SER A 155 19.68 1.25 3.69
CA SER A 155 18.30 1.71 3.60
C SER A 155 17.46 0.54 3.09
N MET A 156 16.32 0.26 3.72
CA MET A 156 15.42 -0.80 3.27
C MET A 156 14.00 -0.58 3.77
N HIS A 157 13.02 -1.05 3.00
CA HIS A 157 11.63 -1.05 3.44
C HIS A 157 11.43 -1.81 4.76
N PHE A 158 10.58 -1.31 5.66
CA PHE A 158 10.44 -1.90 7.00
C PHE A 158 9.92 -3.35 7.00
N TYR A 159 9.06 -3.72 6.03
CA TYR A 159 8.71 -5.14 5.78
C TYR A 159 9.96 -6.00 5.57
N LYS A 160 10.84 -5.58 4.64
CA LYS A 160 12.09 -6.31 4.37
C LYS A 160 13.00 -6.32 5.61
N TYR A 161 13.02 -5.25 6.40
CA TYR A 161 13.80 -5.15 7.63
C TYR A 161 13.32 -6.16 8.69
N ALA A 162 12.01 -6.34 8.85
CA ALA A 162 11.46 -7.35 9.75
C ALA A 162 11.90 -8.77 9.34
N ILE A 163 11.84 -9.09 8.04
CA ILE A 163 12.37 -10.36 7.51
C ILE A 163 13.89 -10.47 7.68
N LEU A 164 14.64 -9.38 7.49
CA LEU A 164 16.08 -9.36 7.71
C LEU A 164 16.44 -9.86 9.10
N ASN A 165 15.73 -9.36 10.11
CA ASN A 165 16.01 -9.59 11.51
C ASN A 165 15.13 -10.67 12.18
N GLY A 166 14.29 -11.37 11.42
CA GLY A 166 13.46 -12.46 11.93
C GLY A 166 12.32 -12.03 12.84
N ILE A 167 11.80 -10.80 12.68
CA ILE A 167 10.66 -10.28 13.45
C ILE A 167 9.37 -10.71 12.74
N ILE A 168 9.06 -12.00 12.83
CA ILE A 168 7.92 -12.61 12.12
C ILE A 168 6.59 -12.20 12.76
N ASP A 169 6.57 -11.92 14.06
CA ASP A 169 5.38 -11.45 14.77
C ASP A 169 4.78 -10.17 14.16
N LEU A 170 5.57 -9.33 13.46
CA LEU A 170 5.00 -8.20 12.70
C LEU A 170 4.03 -8.68 11.63
N TYR A 171 4.37 -9.77 10.94
CA TYR A 171 3.54 -10.37 9.92
C TYR A 171 2.33 -11.05 10.55
N ASP A 172 2.57 -11.94 11.51
CA ASP A 172 1.51 -12.78 12.09
C ASP A 172 0.50 -11.99 12.93
N GLU A 173 0.94 -10.96 13.67
CA GLU A 173 0.06 -10.18 14.57
C GLU A 173 -0.53 -8.91 13.93
N ILE A 174 -0.06 -8.51 12.74
CA ILE A 174 -0.51 -7.26 12.11
C ILE A 174 -0.72 -7.42 10.62
N LEU A 175 0.32 -7.75 9.85
CA LEU A 175 0.24 -7.59 8.39
C LEU A 175 -0.59 -8.68 7.70
N PHE A 176 -0.76 -9.84 8.32
CA PHE A 176 -1.55 -10.97 7.82
C PHE A 176 -2.89 -11.14 8.53
N ASP A 177 -3.21 -10.26 9.47
CA ASP A 177 -4.54 -10.22 10.09
C ASP A 177 -5.50 -9.53 9.10
N ASP A 178 -6.00 -10.26 8.11
CA ASP A 178 -6.84 -9.73 7.03
C ASP A 178 -8.27 -9.35 7.50
N GLU A 179 -8.66 -9.76 8.70
CA GLU A 179 -9.88 -9.30 9.37
C GLU A 179 -9.72 -7.87 9.92
N GLU A 180 -8.53 -7.53 10.42
CA GLU A 180 -8.24 -6.22 11.01
C GLU A 180 -7.47 -5.27 10.07
N PHE A 181 -6.66 -5.80 9.15
CA PHE A 181 -5.70 -5.07 8.33
C PHE A 181 -5.77 -5.45 6.85
N GLU A 182 -6.11 -4.47 6.00
CA GLU A 182 -5.99 -4.61 4.55
C GLU A 182 -4.66 -4.01 4.09
N ILE A 183 -3.64 -4.83 3.83
CA ILE A 183 -2.28 -4.38 3.47
C ILE A 183 -1.96 -4.64 2.00
N ASP A 184 -1.51 -3.59 1.30
CA ASP A 184 -0.93 -3.70 -0.03
C ASP A 184 0.59 -3.97 0.05
N PHE A 185 0.96 -5.22 -0.18
CA PHE A 185 2.34 -5.68 -0.17
C PHE A 185 3.18 -5.23 -1.39
N ASN A 186 2.60 -4.51 -2.36
CA ASN A 186 3.27 -4.07 -3.59
C ASN A 186 4.07 -2.77 -3.40
N ALA A 187 4.68 -2.60 -2.23
CA ALA A 187 5.66 -1.54 -2.01
C ALA A 187 6.90 -1.78 -2.88
N VAL A 188 7.31 -0.76 -3.64
CA VAL A 188 8.46 -0.82 -4.55
C VAL A 188 9.60 0.03 -4.00
N GLU A 189 10.77 -0.58 -3.88
CA GLU A 189 12.03 0.08 -3.58
C GLU A 189 12.98 -0.05 -4.79
N ILE A 190 13.75 0.99 -5.11
CA ILE A 190 14.79 0.89 -6.13
C ILE A 190 16.10 0.42 -5.48
N VAL A 191 16.53 -0.79 -5.79
CA VAL A 191 17.76 -1.41 -5.29
C VAL A 191 18.66 -1.73 -6.49
N ASP A 192 19.87 -1.20 -6.51
CA ASP A 192 20.83 -1.36 -7.61
C ASP A 192 20.25 -1.02 -9.00
N GLY A 193 19.41 0.02 -9.05
CA GLY A 193 18.76 0.48 -10.28
C GLY A 193 17.58 -0.39 -10.76
N LYS A 194 17.14 -1.38 -9.96
CA LYS A 194 16.01 -2.25 -10.28
C LYS A 194 14.90 -2.10 -9.23
N PRO A 195 13.62 -2.21 -9.62
CA PRO A 195 12.54 -2.30 -8.66
C PRO A 195 12.62 -3.64 -7.93
N GLU A 196 12.57 -3.59 -6.60
CA GLU A 196 12.58 -4.74 -5.70
C GLU A 196 11.42 -4.60 -4.71
N THR A 197 10.46 -5.53 -4.76
CA THR A 197 9.36 -5.63 -3.78
C THR A 197 9.74 -6.51 -2.59
N LEU A 198 8.81 -6.68 -1.64
CA LEU A 198 8.98 -7.67 -0.57
C LEU A 198 9.13 -9.09 -1.14
N LEU A 199 8.35 -9.43 -2.17
CA LEU A 199 8.38 -10.77 -2.77
C LEU A 199 9.72 -11.06 -3.44
N ASP A 200 10.27 -10.09 -4.20
CA ASP A 200 11.63 -10.22 -4.79
C ASP A 200 12.69 -10.45 -3.70
N TYR A 201 12.57 -9.71 -2.60
CA TYR A 201 13.50 -9.81 -1.48
C TYR A 201 13.45 -11.19 -0.83
N ILE A 202 12.26 -11.73 -0.56
CA ILE A 202 12.08 -13.08 0.00
C ILE A 202 12.62 -14.14 -0.96
N ASP A 203 12.32 -14.05 -2.26
CA ASP A 203 12.78 -15.00 -3.28
C ASP A 203 14.30 -15.03 -3.40
N LYS A 204 14.94 -13.86 -3.34
CA LYS A 204 16.40 -13.73 -3.30
C LYS A 204 16.99 -14.42 -2.07
N ARG A 205 16.38 -14.26 -0.89
CA ARG A 205 16.85 -14.90 0.35
C ARG A 205 16.71 -16.41 0.32
N ILE A 206 15.58 -16.92 -0.16
CA ILE A 206 15.35 -18.36 -0.36
C ILE A 206 16.41 -18.93 -1.32
N THR A 207 16.62 -18.28 -2.46
CA THR A 207 17.56 -18.73 -3.50
C THR A 207 19.01 -18.74 -3.00
N THR A 208 19.40 -17.74 -2.20
CA THR A 208 20.75 -17.64 -1.63
C THR A 208 20.96 -18.48 -0.37
N GLY A 209 19.92 -19.11 0.16
CA GLY A 209 19.99 -19.86 1.42
C GLY A 209 20.23 -18.99 2.64
N THR A 210 19.82 -17.71 2.62
CA THR A 210 20.02 -16.77 3.72
C THR A 210 18.75 -16.56 4.54
N GLY A 211 18.71 -17.05 5.78
CA GLY A 211 17.55 -16.97 6.67
C GLY A 211 16.91 -18.33 6.96
N ILE A 212 15.78 -18.36 7.67
CA ILE A 212 15.09 -19.60 8.06
C ILE A 212 14.20 -20.05 6.91
N ALA A 213 14.58 -21.11 6.20
CA ALA A 213 13.95 -21.51 4.93
C ALA A 213 12.44 -21.74 5.02
N ASN A 214 11.96 -22.40 6.09
CA ASN A 214 10.52 -22.69 6.25
C ASN A 214 9.72 -21.43 6.55
N THR A 215 10.24 -20.55 7.42
CA THR A 215 9.64 -19.26 7.72
C THR A 215 9.52 -18.40 6.47
N LEU A 216 10.60 -18.28 5.69
CA LEU A 216 10.59 -17.50 4.45
C LEU A 216 9.57 -18.06 3.44
N LYS A 217 9.44 -19.38 3.34
CA LYS A 217 8.44 -20.02 2.47
C LYS A 217 7.01 -19.74 2.93
N GLY A 218 6.75 -19.76 4.24
CA GLY A 218 5.44 -19.42 4.81
C GLY A 218 5.05 -17.99 4.46
N VAL A 219 5.86 -17.01 4.90
CA VAL A 219 5.64 -15.59 4.61
C VAL A 219 5.48 -15.34 3.10
N ARG A 220 6.27 -16.01 2.26
CA ARG A 220 6.15 -15.88 0.80
C ARG A 220 4.77 -16.30 0.30
N ILE A 221 4.24 -17.42 0.78
CA ILE A 221 2.93 -17.93 0.39
C ILE A 221 1.86 -16.90 0.77
N ASP A 222 1.87 -16.45 2.03
CA ASP A 222 0.89 -15.49 2.53
C ASP A 222 0.95 -14.16 1.77
N VAL A 223 2.16 -13.64 1.49
CA VAL A 223 2.33 -12.42 0.67
C VAL A 223 1.76 -12.60 -0.73
N VAL A 224 1.93 -13.77 -1.35
CA VAL A 224 1.37 -14.05 -2.69
C VAL A 224 -0.15 -14.16 -2.64
N ASP A 225 -0.69 -14.86 -1.65
CA ASP A 225 -2.13 -15.06 -1.47
C ASP A 225 -2.85 -13.72 -1.20
N LEU A 226 -2.19 -12.80 -0.48
CA LEU A 226 -2.64 -11.43 -0.25
C LEU A 226 -2.31 -10.47 -1.42
N GLY A 227 -1.96 -10.99 -2.60
CA GLY A 227 -1.83 -10.21 -3.84
C GLY A 227 -0.50 -9.49 -4.04
N GLY A 228 0.53 -9.83 -3.25
CA GLY A 228 1.89 -9.37 -3.44
C GLY A 228 2.52 -9.88 -4.73
N LYS A 229 3.24 -8.99 -5.42
CA LYS A 229 3.86 -9.25 -6.73
C LYS A 229 5.35 -8.93 -6.72
N THR A 230 6.08 -9.51 -7.66
CA THR A 230 7.47 -9.11 -7.96
C THR A 230 7.49 -7.76 -8.68
N GLY A 231 8.62 -7.06 -8.63
CA GLY A 231 8.82 -5.81 -9.35
C GLY A 231 8.61 -5.99 -10.86
N GLN A 232 9.04 -7.13 -11.42
CA GLN A 232 8.81 -7.44 -12.83
C GLN A 232 7.32 -7.62 -13.14
N GLN A 233 6.56 -8.34 -12.30
CA GLN A 233 5.11 -8.48 -12.49
C GLN A 233 4.39 -7.13 -12.44
N LEU A 234 4.84 -6.20 -11.60
CA LEU A 234 4.28 -4.85 -11.54
C LEU A 234 4.61 -4.02 -12.79
N ILE A 235 5.81 -4.19 -13.38
CA ILE A 235 6.16 -3.59 -14.68
C ILE A 235 5.27 -4.17 -15.77
N ASP A 236 5.19 -5.49 -15.87
CA ASP A 236 4.48 -6.19 -16.94
C ASP A 236 2.98 -5.87 -16.94
N SER A 237 2.41 -5.65 -15.75
CA SER A 237 1.00 -5.25 -15.61
C SER A 237 0.76 -3.75 -15.80
N GLY A 238 1.80 -2.94 -16.01
CA GLY A 238 1.72 -1.48 -16.06
C GLY A 238 1.42 -0.81 -14.71
N ALA A 239 1.44 -1.56 -13.60
CA ALA A 239 1.22 -1.03 -12.25
C ALA A 239 2.43 -0.23 -11.73
N PHE A 240 3.61 -0.45 -12.32
CA PHE A 240 4.81 0.33 -12.07
C PHE A 240 5.50 0.69 -13.39
N ILE A 241 5.77 1.98 -13.59
CA ILE A 241 6.50 2.49 -14.75
C ILE A 241 7.87 2.97 -14.27
N MET A 242 8.93 2.36 -14.79
CA MET A 242 10.30 2.84 -14.57
C MET A 242 10.44 4.22 -15.22
N LYS A 243 10.87 5.21 -14.42
CA LYS A 243 11.19 6.56 -14.89
C LYS A 243 12.59 6.65 -15.46
#